data_AF-A0A3C0A5H2-F1
#
_entry.id   AF-A0A3C0A5H2-F1
#
_cell.length_a   1.000
_cell.length_b   1.000
_cell.length_c   1.000
_cell.angle_alpha   90.00
_cell.angle_beta   90.00
_cell.angle_gamma   90.00
#
_symmetry.space_group_name_H-M   'P 1'
#
loop_
_entity.id
_entity.type
_entity.pdbx_description
1 polymer ?
#
loop_
_entity_poly.entity_id
_entity_poly.type
_entity_poly.pdbx_seq_one_letter_code
_entity_poly.pdbx_strand_id
1 'polypeptide(L)' 'VDAAPYFRIFNPITQADKFDKDKRYIKKWVPEYETQKYAAMIVDHKLARQRCLQTYKKGINE' A
#
# COMPACT_ATOMS: atom_id res chain seq x y z
N VAL A 1 1.06 -10.75 -20.54
CA VAL A 1 0.54 -10.02 -19.35
C VAL A 1 0.91 -8.57 -19.54
N ASP A 2 -0.06 -7.66 -19.50
CA ASP A 2 0.21 -6.22 -19.54
C ASP A 2 0.53 -5.74 -18.12
N ALA A 3 1.84 -5.61 -17.84
CA ALA A 3 2.32 -5.27 -16.51
C ALA A 3 2.15 -3.77 -16.25
N ALA A 4 1.71 -3.41 -15.05
CA ALA A 4 1.71 -2.03 -14.62
C ALA A 4 3.15 -1.46 -14.64
N PRO A 5 3.34 -0.18 -15.01
CA PRO A 5 4.65 0.45 -14.96
C PRO A 5 5.26 0.41 -13.55
N TYR A 6 6.57 0.19 -13.43
CA TYR A 6 7.25 -0.02 -12.14
C TYR A 6 7.09 1.15 -11.15
N PHE A 7 6.93 2.38 -11.65
CA PHE A 7 6.71 3.56 -10.82
C PHE A 7 5.28 3.68 -10.27
N ARG A 8 4.35 2.82 -10.73
CA ARG A 8 2.98 2.73 -10.22
C ARG A 8 2.97 1.97 -8.89
N ILE A 9 3.33 2.68 -7.84
CA ILE A 9 3.23 2.20 -6.45
C ILE A 9 1.96 2.78 -5.83
N PHE A 10 1.01 1.92 -5.49
CA PHE A 10 -0.25 2.33 -4.88
C PHE A 10 -0.07 2.65 -3.39
N ASN A 11 -0.78 3.68 -2.92
CA ASN A 11 -0.92 3.96 -1.49
C ASN A 11 -2.15 3.21 -0.95
N PRO A 12 -1.98 2.23 -0.03
CA PRO A 12 -3.07 1.41 0.48
C PRO A 12 -4.21 2.22 1.09
N ILE A 13 -3.91 3.33 1.78
CA ILE A 13 -4.93 4.17 2.43
C ILE A 13 -5.81 4.83 1.37
N THR A 14 -5.20 5.47 0.37
CA THR A 14 -5.96 6.13 -0.70
C THR A 14 -6.76 5.14 -1.57
N GLN A 15 -6.30 3.89 -1.69
CA GLN A 15 -7.05 2.84 -2.38
C GLN A 15 -8.27 2.41 -1.56
N ALA A 16 -8.10 2.23 -0.25
CA ALA A 16 -9.22 1.96 0.65
C ALA A 16 -10.25 3.09 0.61
N ASP A 17 -9.83 4.36 0.74
CA ASP A 17 -10.75 5.50 0.69
C ASP A 17 -11.52 5.59 -0.64
N LYS A 18 -10.87 5.21 -1.75
CA LYS A 18 -11.47 5.26 -3.09
C LYS A 18 -12.47 4.13 -3.33
N PHE A 19 -12.19 2.92 -2.85
CA PHE A 19 -12.93 1.71 -3.23
C PHE A 19 -13.76 1.09 -2.11
N ASP A 20 -13.47 1.41 -0.85
CA ASP A 20 -14.19 0.98 0.35
C ASP A 20 -14.33 2.15 1.33
N LYS A 21 -14.93 3.25 0.87
CA LYS A 21 -15.08 4.50 1.62
C LYS A 21 -15.68 4.31 3.03
N ASP A 22 -16.63 3.39 3.16
CA ASP A 22 -17.30 3.08 4.43
C ASP A 22 -16.61 1.95 5.22
N LYS A 23 -15.49 1.43 4.71
CA LYS A 23 -14.70 0.32 5.26
C LYS A 23 -15.54 -0.95 5.48
N ARG A 24 -16.58 -1.17 4.67
CA ARG A 24 -17.50 -2.32 4.80
C ARG A 24 -16.79 -3.63 4.50
N TYR A 25 -15.97 -3.64 3.44
CA TYR A 25 -15.21 -4.83 3.08
C TYR A 25 -14.10 -5.08 4.11
N ILE A 26 -13.36 -4.04 4.50
CA ILE A 26 -12.29 -4.15 5.50
C ILE A 26 -12.84 -4.69 6.82
N LYS A 27 -13.91 -4.11 7.36
CA LYS A 27 -14.49 -4.55 8.65
C LYS A 27 -15.10 -5.95 8.61
N LYS A 28 -15.55 -6.43 7.44
CA LYS A 28 -16.04 -7.80 7.28
C LYS A 28 -14.93 -8.83 7.47
N TRP A 29 -13.72 -8.53 7.00
CA TRP A 29 -12.60 -9.49 6.97
C TRP A 29 -11.53 -9.24 8.03
N VAL A 30 -11.43 -8.01 8.52
CA VAL A 30 -10.52 -7.57 9.57
C VAL A 30 -11.36 -6.80 10.61
N PRO A 31 -12.15 -7.50 11.43
CA PRO A 31 -13.08 -6.88 12.36
C PRO A 31 -12.37 -6.02 13.43
N GLU A 32 -11.10 -6.30 13.71
CA GLU A 32 -10.26 -5.54 14.62
C GLU A 32 -9.66 -4.27 14.01
N TYR A 33 -9.88 -3.98 12.72
CA TYR A 33 -9.37 -2.78 12.07
C TYR A 33 -9.77 -1.50 12.84
N GLU A 34 -8.81 -0.57 13.03
CA GLU A 34 -8.96 0.66 13.84
C GLU A 34 -9.26 0.44 15.34
N THR A 35 -9.09 -0.78 15.84
CA THR A 35 -9.11 -1.06 17.28
C THR A 35 -7.69 -1.15 17.85
N GLN A 36 -7.57 -1.18 19.17
CA GLN A 36 -6.29 -1.38 19.87
C GLN A 36 -5.64 -2.73 19.57
N LYS A 37 -6.39 -3.71 19.08
CA LYS A 37 -5.87 -5.03 18.70
C LYS A 37 -5.24 -5.02 17.30
N TYR A 38 -5.45 -3.97 16.52
CA TYR A 38 -4.88 -3.85 15.19
C TYR A 38 -3.39 -3.55 15.26
N ALA A 39 -2.60 -4.25 14.44
CA ALA A 39 -1.17 -4.06 14.40
C ALA A 39 -0.82 -2.64 13.92
N ALA A 40 0.28 -2.09 14.48
CA ALA A 40 0.85 -0.86 13.98
C ALA A 40 1.36 -1.05 12.54
N MET A 41 1.43 0.05 11.78
CA MET A 41 2.00 0.03 10.43
C MET A 41 3.45 -0.45 10.49
N ILE A 42 3.73 -1.56 9.81
CA ILE A 42 5.07 -2.19 9.80
C ILE A 42 6.11 -1.35 9.05
N VAL A 43 5.67 -0.43 8.20
CA VAL A 43 6.54 0.42 7.39
C VAL A 43 5.84 1.74 7.07
N ASP A 44 6.60 2.83 7.09
CA ASP A 44 6.16 4.10 6.54
C ASP A 44 6.07 4.02 5.01
N HIS A 45 4.91 4.38 4.45
CA HIS A 45 4.67 4.22 3.02
C HIS A 45 5.55 5.12 2.17
N LYS A 46 5.89 6.33 2.65
CA LYS A 46 6.74 7.28 1.91
C LYS A 46 8.16 6.71 1.79
N LEU A 47 8.71 6.19 2.88
CA LEU A 47 10.00 5.49 2.91
C LEU A 47 10.00 4.26 2.01
N ALA A 48 8.98 3.40 2.12
CA ALA A 48 8.86 2.18 1.30
C ALA A 48 8.81 2.51 -0.20
N ARG A 49 8.03 3.54 -0.58
CA ARG A 49 7.92 4.02 -1.95
C ARG A 49 9.27 4.50 -2.49
N GLN A 50 10.00 5.32 -1.73
CA GLN A 50 11.31 5.81 -2.13
C GLN A 50 12.31 4.68 -2.34
N ARG A 51 12.38 3.73 -1.39
CA ARG A 51 13.25 2.55 -1.50
C ARG A 51 12.94 1.75 -2.76
N CYS A 52 11.66 1.47 -3.03
CA CYS A 52 11.22 0.74 -4.22
C CYS A 52 11.65 1.45 -5.52
N LEU A 53 11.40 2.76 -5.65
CA LEU A 53 11.78 3.53 -6.84
C LEU A 53 13.31 3.56 -7.04
N GLN A 54 14.09 3.66 -5.97
CA GLN A 54 15.55 3.62 -6.05
C GLN A 54 16.05 2.25 -6.53
N THR A 55 15.52 1.16 -5.99
CA THR A 55 15.89 -0.21 -6.40
C THR A 55 15.57 -0.45 -7.88
N TYR A 56 14.37 -0.08 -8.34
CA TYR A 56 14.02 -0.22 -9.76
C TYR A 56 14.92 0.64 -10.66
N LYS A 57 15.18 1.89 -10.28
CA LYS A 57 16.11 2.75 -11.05
C LYS A 57 17.50 2.14 -11.16
N LYS A 58 18.01 1.54 -10.08
CA LYS A 58 19.31 0.85 -10.09
C LYS A 58 19.30 -0.31 -11.07
N GLY A 59 18.32 -1.22 -10.98
CA GLY A 59 18.27 -2.40 -11.85
C GLY A 59 17.92 -2.14 -13.32
N ILE A 60 17.41 -0.94 -13.66
CA ILE A 60 17.17 -0.53 -15.05
C ILE A 60 18.41 0.13 -15.67
N ASN A 61 19.25 0.78 -14.85
CA ASN A 61 20.44 1.51 -15.30
C ASN A 61 21.73 0.67 -15.23
N GLU A 62 21.66 -0.56 -14.72
CA GLU A 62 22.71 -1.59 -14.81
C GLU A 62 22.56 -2.36 -16.13
#